data_AF-L9MKA6-F1
#
_entry.id   AF-L9MKA6-F1
#
_cell.length_a   1.000
_cell.length_b   1.000
_cell.length_c   1.000
_cell.angle_alpha   90.00
_cell.angle_beta   90.00
_cell.angle_gamma   90.00
#
_symmetry.space_group_name_H-M   'P 1'
#
loop_
_entity.id
_entity.type
_entity.pdbx_description
1 polymer ?
#
loop_
_entity_poly.entity_id
_entity_poly.type
_entity_poly.pdbx_seq_one_letter_code
_entity_poly.pdbx_strand_id
1 'polypeptide(L)'
;MLELTASFSDNLYTEMILEADRMPCLCKISRIFEIEFLVANPQVIGVVEDWNHRDIDMRVPAGAGGKYTHYSYGLISISKKETDRYIIENLSIFVLGMGWIEVIESREYTNIVEVEEPDWLKNN
;
A
#
# COMPACT_ATOMS: atom_id res chain seq x y z
N MET A 1 9.88 0.17 -9.04
CA MET A 1 9.66 -1.01 -8.20
C MET A 1 9.88 -0.60 -6.76
N LEU A 2 8.91 -0.82 -5.88
CA LEU A 2 9.03 -0.48 -4.47
C LEU A 2 9.52 -1.69 -3.66
N GLU A 3 10.35 -1.42 -2.67
CA GLU A 3 10.87 -2.41 -1.73
C GLU A 3 10.34 -2.14 -0.34
N LEU A 4 10.23 -3.21 0.45
CA LEU A 4 9.74 -3.19 1.81
C LEU A 4 10.77 -3.86 2.72
N THR A 5 11.22 -3.13 3.74
CA THR A 5 12.03 -3.69 4.82
C THR A 5 11.11 -4.12 5.95
N ALA A 6 11.07 -5.40 6.30
CA ALA A 6 10.23 -5.94 7.37
C ALA A 6 10.86 -7.21 7.97
N SER A 7 10.77 -7.39 9.28
CA SER A 7 11.29 -8.60 9.94
C SER A 7 10.15 -9.51 10.36
N PHE A 8 10.09 -10.69 9.73
CA PHE A 8 9.12 -11.73 10.07
C PHE A 8 9.80 -12.86 10.85
N SER A 9 9.07 -13.47 11.78
CA SER A 9 9.54 -14.65 12.51
C SER A 9 9.69 -15.85 11.58
N ASP A 10 10.77 -16.62 11.72
CA ASP A 10 10.98 -17.84 10.94
C ASP A 10 10.10 -18.98 11.48
N ASN A 11 8.89 -19.12 10.91
CA ASN A 11 7.95 -20.21 11.22
C ASN A 11 6.94 -20.45 10.09
N LEU A 12 6.30 -21.63 10.12
CA LEU A 12 5.31 -22.04 9.12
C LEU A 12 4.15 -21.04 8.95
N TYR A 13 3.69 -20.41 10.03
CA TYR A 13 2.61 -19.44 9.96
C TYR A 13 3.00 -18.22 9.12
N THR A 14 4.23 -17.76 9.30
CA THR A 14 4.82 -16.68 8.50
C THR A 14 4.96 -17.09 7.04
N GLU A 15 5.43 -18.30 6.76
CA GLU A 15 5.53 -18.82 5.39
C GLU A 15 4.17 -18.80 4.70
N MET A 16 3.12 -19.30 5.36
CA MET A 16 1.75 -19.29 4.84
C MET A 16 1.22 -17.89 4.57
N ILE A 17 1.56 -16.92 5.43
CA ILE A 17 1.20 -15.51 5.23
C ILE A 17 1.91 -14.95 4.00
N LEU A 18 3.22 -15.17 3.88
CA LEU A 18 4.03 -14.66 2.76
C LEU A 18 3.66 -15.29 1.40
N GLU A 19 3.08 -16.48 1.40
CA GLU A 19 2.53 -17.14 0.20
C GLU A 19 1.12 -16.65 -0.17
N ALA A 20 0.41 -16.01 0.76
CA ALA A 20 -0.94 -15.52 0.51
C ALA A 20 -0.91 -14.29 -0.41
N ASP A 21 -1.72 -14.35 -1.47
CA ASP A 21 -1.98 -13.19 -2.29
C ASP A 21 -2.92 -12.22 -1.54
N ARG A 22 -2.67 -10.91 -1.68
CA ARG A 22 -3.50 -9.83 -1.14
C ARG A 22 -3.71 -9.93 0.37
N MET A 23 -2.63 -10.01 1.12
CA MET A 23 -2.66 -9.97 2.59
C MET A 23 -3.27 -8.66 3.10
N PRO A 24 -4.11 -8.71 4.14
CA PRO A 24 -4.64 -7.50 4.76
C PRO A 24 -3.54 -6.76 5.51
N CYS A 25 -3.43 -5.47 5.23
CA CYS A 25 -2.49 -4.58 5.89
C CYS A 25 -3.14 -3.23 6.24
N LEU A 26 -2.41 -2.42 7.00
CA LEU A 26 -2.76 -1.04 7.27
C LEU A 26 -1.62 -0.15 6.77
N CYS A 27 -1.93 0.70 5.80
CA CYS A 27 -1.00 1.67 5.23
C CYS A 27 -1.02 2.95 6.08
N LYS A 28 0.14 3.33 6.62
CA LYS A 28 0.32 4.55 7.41
C LYS A 28 1.37 5.42 6.72
N ILE A 29 0.93 6.47 6.05
CA ILE A 29 1.79 7.30 5.21
C ILE A 29 1.86 8.70 5.80
N SER A 30 3.08 9.17 6.04
CA SER A 30 3.39 10.54 6.44
C SER A 30 4.73 10.95 5.81
N ARG A 31 5.77 11.19 6.61
CA ARG A 31 7.16 11.26 6.14
C ARG A 31 7.75 9.88 5.84
N ILE A 32 7.19 8.86 6.46
CA ILE A 32 7.54 7.45 6.31
C ILE A 32 6.28 6.73 5.82
N PHE A 33 6.46 5.73 4.97
CA PHE A 33 5.40 4.83 4.56
C PHE A 33 5.59 3.51 5.30
N GLU A 34 4.79 3.34 6.34
CA GLU A 34 4.76 2.12 7.15
C GLU A 34 3.60 1.21 6.68
N ILE A 35 3.85 -0.08 6.64
CA ILE A 35 2.85 -1.12 6.41
C ILE A 35 2.79 -1.99 7.65
N GLU A 36 1.64 -2.00 8.32
CA GLU A 36 1.37 -2.94 9.40
C GLU A 36 0.64 -4.17 8.84
N PHE A 37 1.20 -5.35 9.05
CA PHE A 37 0.60 -6.62 8.61
C PHE A 37 -0.43 -7.10 9.62
N LEU A 38 -1.71 -7.08 9.26
CA LEU A 38 -2.81 -7.31 10.20
C LEU A 38 -2.98 -8.78 10.62
N VAL A 39 -2.39 -9.69 9.85
CA VAL A 39 -2.43 -11.14 10.12
C VAL A 39 -1.11 -11.67 10.67
N ALA A 40 -0.04 -10.87 10.75
CA ALA A 40 1.23 -11.34 11.27
C ALA A 40 1.19 -11.53 12.79
N ASN A 41 1.75 -12.63 13.29
CA ASN A 41 1.92 -12.89 14.71
C ASN A 41 3.33 -13.44 14.99
N PRO A 42 4.20 -12.70 15.73
CA PRO A 42 3.97 -11.39 16.32
C PRO A 42 3.66 -10.30 15.28
N GLN A 43 3.11 -9.16 15.71
CA GLN A 43 2.78 -8.04 14.83
C GLN A 43 4.05 -7.58 14.10
N VAL A 44 3.96 -7.45 12.77
CA VAL A 44 5.05 -6.99 11.90
C VAL A 44 4.70 -5.64 11.31
N ILE A 45 5.64 -4.70 11.38
CA ILE A 45 5.59 -3.42 10.69
C ILE A 45 6.77 -3.37 9.72
N GLY A 46 6.49 -3.10 8.46
CA GLY A 46 7.49 -2.85 7.44
C GLY A 46 7.55 -1.39 7.04
N VAL A 47 8.69 -0.98 6.48
CA VAL A 47 8.91 0.37 5.92
C VAL A 47 9.17 0.26 4.43
N VAL A 48 8.38 0.99 3.64
CA VAL A 48 8.56 1.09 2.20
C VAL A 48 9.71 2.03 1.89
N GLU A 49 10.63 1.59 1.05
CA GLU A 49 11.82 2.33 0.61
C GLU A 49 11.57 3.00 -0.76
N ASP A 50 12.32 4.08 -1.03
CA ASP A 50 12.37 4.76 -2.33
C ASP A 50 11.01 5.13 -2.97
N TRP A 51 9.99 5.36 -2.14
CA TRP A 51 8.67 5.83 -2.59
C TRP A 51 8.62 7.36 -2.61
N ASN A 52 7.74 7.90 -3.47
CA ASN A 52 7.45 9.33 -3.53
C ASN A 52 6.02 9.59 -3.08
N HIS A 53 5.85 10.48 -2.12
CA HIS A 53 4.54 10.86 -1.59
C HIS A 53 3.56 11.31 -2.68
N ARG A 54 4.07 12.00 -3.71
CA ARG A 54 3.24 12.45 -4.83
C ARG A 54 2.64 11.28 -5.62
N ASP A 55 3.37 10.17 -5.77
CA ASP A 55 2.88 9.02 -6.51
C ASP A 55 1.69 8.34 -5.80
N ILE A 56 1.66 8.37 -4.47
CA ILE A 56 0.50 7.88 -3.72
C ILE A 56 -0.67 8.85 -3.82
N ASP A 57 -0.43 10.15 -3.59
CA ASP A 57 -1.49 11.17 -3.58
C ASP A 57 -2.22 11.30 -4.93
N MET A 58 -1.53 11.04 -6.04
CA MET A 58 -2.14 11.07 -7.37
C MET A 58 -3.16 9.94 -7.57
N ARG A 59 -3.11 8.88 -6.76
CA ARG A 59 -3.98 7.68 -6.88
C ARG A 59 -4.99 7.60 -5.75
N VAL A 60 -4.58 7.97 -4.55
CA VAL A 60 -5.38 7.88 -3.34
C VAL A 60 -5.57 9.29 -2.79
N PRO A 61 -6.82 9.78 -2.66
CA PRO A 61 -7.05 11.07 -2.03
C PRO A 61 -6.58 11.02 -0.58
N ALA A 62 -5.87 12.06 -0.13
CA ALA A 62 -5.47 12.19 1.26
C ALA A 62 -6.69 12.14 2.19
N GLY A 63 -6.55 11.40 3.30
CA GLY A 63 -7.59 11.31 4.31
C GLY A 63 -7.76 12.62 5.09
N ALA A 64 -8.89 12.74 5.80
CA ALA A 64 -9.17 13.90 6.64
C ALA A 64 -8.30 13.89 7.92
N GLY A 65 -7.12 14.52 7.83
CA GLY A 65 -6.38 15.18 8.92
C GLY A 65 -5.98 14.34 10.15
N GLY A 66 -4.67 14.18 10.37
CA GLY A 66 -4.10 13.58 11.57
C GLY A 66 -2.57 13.52 11.52
N LYS A 67 -1.96 12.58 12.25
CA LYS A 67 -0.50 12.31 12.18
C LYS A 67 -0.07 11.80 10.79
N TYR A 68 -0.99 11.18 10.06
CA TYR A 68 -0.75 10.52 8.78
C TYR A 68 -1.58 11.19 7.68
N THR A 69 -0.99 11.35 6.49
CA THR A 69 -1.69 11.78 5.27
C THR A 69 -2.63 10.67 4.78
N HIS A 70 -2.18 9.42 4.91
CA HIS A 70 -3.00 8.24 4.64
C HIS A 70 -2.94 7.29 5.83
N TYR A 71 -4.10 6.94 6.37
CA TYR A 71 -4.26 5.91 7.41
C TYR A 71 -5.41 5.01 6.97
N SER A 72 -5.08 4.02 6.13
CA SER A 72 -6.09 3.31 5.34
C SER A 72 -5.77 1.82 5.28
N TYR A 73 -6.81 1.00 5.33
CA TYR A 73 -6.67 -0.43 5.11
C TYR A 73 -6.14 -0.69 3.69
N GLY A 74 -5.30 -1.71 3.58
CA GLY A 74 -4.69 -2.12 2.33
C GLY A 74 -4.76 -3.62 2.12
N LEU A 75 -4.53 -4.02 0.87
CA LEU A 75 -4.30 -5.40 0.47
C LEU A 75 -2.96 -5.43 -0.26
N ILE A 76 -2.00 -6.20 0.25
CA ILE A 76 -0.64 -6.23 -0.25
C ILE A 76 -0.19 -7.65 -0.61
N SER A 77 0.52 -7.77 -1.71
CA SER A 77 1.25 -8.98 -2.08
C SER A 77 2.73 -8.64 -2.15
N ILE A 78 3.58 -9.47 -1.53
CA ILE A 78 5.03 -9.26 -1.52
C ILE A 78 5.76 -10.53 -1.91
N SER A 79 6.94 -10.38 -2.52
CA SER A 79 7.85 -11.50 -2.76
C SER A 79 9.18 -11.27 -2.05
N LYS A 80 9.80 -12.35 -1.55
CA LYS A 80 11.08 -12.26 -0.84
C LYS A 80 12.19 -11.93 -1.84
N LYS A 81 12.98 -10.90 -1.54
CA LYS A 81 14.18 -10.53 -2.29
C LYS A 81 15.44 -11.06 -1.60
N GLU A 82 15.58 -10.73 -0.32
CA GLU A 82 16.66 -11.20 0.56
C GLU A 82 16.18 -11.17 2.03
N THR A 83 17.10 -11.35 2.98
CA THR A 83 16.75 -11.28 4.41
C THR A 83 16.14 -9.93 4.76
N ASP A 84 14.96 -9.97 5.41
CA ASP A 84 14.17 -8.82 5.83
C ASP A 84 13.78 -7.82 4.71
N ARG A 85 13.94 -8.22 3.44
CA ARG A 85 13.68 -7.36 2.28
C ARG A 85 12.80 -8.04 1.26
N TYR A 86 11.78 -7.30 0.86
CA TYR A 86 10.70 -7.79 0.02
C TYR A 86 10.41 -6.81 -1.10
N ILE A 87 9.94 -7.32 -2.23
CA ILE A 87 9.41 -6.52 -3.34
C ILE A 87 7.89 -6.43 -3.16
N ILE A 88 7.33 -5.22 -3.28
CA ILE A 88 5.89 -5.05 -3.33
C ILE A 88 5.41 -5.41 -4.73
N GLU A 89 4.69 -6.52 -4.84
CA GLU A 89 4.12 -7.01 -6.10
C GLU A 89 2.85 -6.24 -6.45
N ASN A 90 1.93 -6.15 -5.49
CA ASN A 90 0.67 -5.45 -5.64
C ASN A 90 0.31 -4.73 -4.34
N LEU A 91 -0.35 -3.59 -4.46
CA LEU A 91 -0.90 -2.84 -3.33
C LEU A 91 -2.21 -2.18 -3.74
N SER A 92 -3.29 -2.51 -3.04
CA SER A 92 -4.53 -1.74 -3.08
C SER A 92 -4.76 -1.03 -1.76
N ILE A 93 -5.31 0.19 -1.80
CA ILE A 93 -5.69 0.96 -0.62
C ILE A 93 -7.20 1.18 -0.64
N PHE A 94 -7.87 0.95 0.50
CA PHE A 94 -9.29 1.22 0.64
C PHE A 94 -9.54 2.72 0.85
N VAL A 95 -10.41 3.27 0.01
CA VAL A 95 -10.85 4.67 0.05
C VAL A 95 -12.35 4.71 0.30
N LEU A 96 -12.76 5.40 1.36
CA LEU A 96 -14.17 5.53 1.71
C LEU A 96 -14.94 6.18 0.54
N GLY A 97 -16.02 5.52 0.10
CA GLY A 97 -16.84 5.98 -1.03
C GLY A 97 -16.33 5.61 -2.42
N MET A 98 -15.09 5.10 -2.55
CA MET A 98 -14.52 4.65 -3.83
C MET A 98 -14.18 3.15 -3.85
N GLY A 99 -13.97 2.54 -2.68
CA GLY A 99 -13.61 1.12 -2.56
C GLY A 99 -12.11 0.88 -2.63
N TRP A 100 -11.69 -0.25 -3.18
CA TRP A 100 -10.28 -0.61 -3.29
C TRP A 100 -9.66 0.05 -4.53
N ILE A 101 -8.71 0.96 -4.29
CA ILE A 101 -7.94 1.60 -5.34
C ILE A 101 -6.61 0.89 -5.48
N GLU A 102 -6.29 0.43 -6.69
CA GLU A 102 -4.99 -0.18 -6.99
C GLU A 102 -3.94 0.92 -7.12
N VAL A 103 -2.90 0.83 -6.29
CA VAL A 103 -1.80 1.79 -6.22
C VAL A 103 -0.57 1.22 -6.90
N ILE A 104 -0.28 -0.05 -6.63
CA ILE A 104 0.78 -0.83 -7.27
C ILE A 104 0.14 -2.06 -7.89
N GLU A 105 0.40 -2.29 -9.17
CA GLU A 105 0.03 -3.50 -9.90
C GLU A 105 1.25 -4.01 -10.64
N SER A 106 1.57 -5.29 -10.48
CA SER A 106 2.73 -5.92 -11.14
C SER A 106 4.04 -5.14 -10.92
N ARG A 107 4.28 -4.69 -9.69
CA ARG A 107 5.47 -3.94 -9.20
C ARG A 107 5.60 -2.50 -9.70
N GLU A 108 4.61 -2.03 -10.45
CA GLU A 108 4.58 -0.68 -11.01
C GLU A 108 3.42 0.11 -10.44
N TYR A 109 3.59 1.44 -10.35
CA TYR A 109 2.48 2.29 -10.01
C TYR A 109 1.42 2.25 -11.11
N THR A 110 0.15 2.06 -10.74
CA THR A 110 -0.97 2.02 -11.68
C THR A 110 -1.13 3.34 -12.43
N ASN A 111 -1.83 3.37 -13.56
CA ASN A 111 -2.10 4.64 -14.22
C ASN A 111 -3.03 5.51 -13.35
N ILE A 112 -2.80 6.83 -13.40
CA ILE A 112 -3.69 7.78 -12.74
C ILE A 112 -4.99 7.78 -13.52
N VAL A 113 -6.10 7.47 -12.85
CA VAL A 113 -7.43 7.61 -13.44
C VAL A 113 -7.74 9.10 -13.47
N GLU A 114 -7.69 9.72 -14.64
CA GLU A 114 -8.19 11.07 -14.81
C GLU A 114 -9.69 11.06 -14.46
N VAL A 115 -10.05 11.79 -13.42
CA VAL A 115 -11.46 12.08 -13.16
C VAL A 115 -11.90 13.00 -14.29
N GLU A 116 -12.65 12.47 -15.26
CA GLU A 116 -13.27 13.32 -16.27
C GLU A 116 -14.05 14.41 -15.54
N GLU A 117 -13.74 15.68 -15.86
CA GLU A 117 -14.53 16.78 -15.32
C GLU A 117 -16.00 16.51 -15.63
N PRO A 118 -16.91 16.64 -14.65
CA PRO A 118 -18.32 16.57 -14.91
C PRO A 118 -18.71 17.52 -16.05
N ASP A 119 -19.54 17.07 -16.99
CA ASP A 119 -19.84 17.83 -18.21
C ASP A 119 -20.39 19.26 -17.95
N TRP A 120 -20.92 19.51 -16.76
CA TRP A 120 -21.41 20.82 -16.34
C TRP A 120 -20.30 21.83 -15.97
N LEU A 121 -19.04 21.39 -15.85
CA LEU A 121 -17.87 22.26 -15.66
C LEU A 121 -17.11 22.56 -16.96
N LYS A 122 -17.34 21.79 -18.03
CA LYS A 122 -16.57 21.88 -19.29
C LYS A 122 -16.90 23.10 -20.17
N ASN A 123 -17.92 23.91 -19.84
CA ASN A 123 -18.43 25.01 -20.68
C ASN A 123 -18.73 26.31 -19.90
N ASN A 124 -17.76 26.88 -19.18
CA ASN A 124 -17.83 28.26 -18.67
C ASN A 124 -16.64 29.10 -19.14
#